data_AF-A0A4R3MP14-F1
#
_entry.id   AF-A0A4R3MP14-F1
#
_cell.length_a   1.000
_cell.length_b   1.000
_cell.length_c   1.000
_cell.angle_alpha   90.00
_cell.angle_beta   90.00
_cell.angle_gamma   90.00
#
_symmetry.space_group_name_H-M   'P 1'
#
loop_
_entity.id
_entity.type
_entity.pdbx_description
1 polymer ?
#
loop_
_entity_poly.entity_id
_entity_poly.type
_entity_poly.pdbx_seq_one_letter_code
_entity_poly.pdbx_strand_id
1 'polypeptide(L)'
;MNDKEGVNATEAIQVSCREVIVSNEYADLIVQYEGNIATAMSALNGICYQIIDERYAVIHTFRNMITDIPQQLVSAVEFPMQPRLLGPTGLGSIDAAGILIFHTQPYVPLRGRGVIVGFVDSGIDYTHPSFIYEDNTTKILSIWDQSIQEGEPPLNFQYGTEYTEDDINNALASENPFEIVPSIDETGHGTFLAGVAAGRYVDQIAGAAPDADIIMVKLKPGKNYIREIYLLRDDAITYQDNDIMLGINYLMQKAAIYGRPLVICVGLGNNQGAHDGTSVLEEYLSRIARTRGYSVVVSTGNEANLAHHYLGNYPPGEPFQDVEITVAGNERGLNVQIWVQTPDIYSVGIISPTGEVIPRIAPRLRVREEFQLLLERSRVYIEYQRIEEKSGDQLILLRFDLPTQGIWTIRVYGDVVVSGQYNMWMDREGWIQPATQFLRPNFNTTLTLPSTSREPISVGAYNHMDNSVYIGSGRGPTRDGRLKPDLVAPGVNVLGPLPNNTYGTMTGTSVSAAHVAGASALLLEWGIVQGNAPLLNTRLIKKMLMRGATRRPPVVYPNFEWGYGSLNLINSFNILRGTID
;
A
#
# COMPACT_ATOMS: atom_id res chain seq x y z
N MET A 1 -36.12 64.18 -50.36
CA MET A 1 -37.12 63.13 -50.57
C MET A 1 -36.33 61.84 -50.67
N ASN A 2 -36.22 61.10 -49.56
CA ASN A 2 -37.12 59.98 -49.19
C ASN A 2 -36.89 58.80 -50.15
N ASP A 3 -36.70 57.55 -49.77
CA ASP A 3 -36.61 56.82 -48.49
C ASP A 3 -36.46 55.32 -48.91
N LYS A 4 -35.94 54.47 -48.02
CA LYS A 4 -36.23 53.01 -47.85
C LYS A 4 -35.50 51.91 -48.67
N GLU A 5 -34.63 51.21 -47.94
CA GLU A 5 -34.67 49.78 -47.56
C GLU A 5 -35.37 48.73 -48.44
N GLY A 6 -34.68 47.60 -48.63
CA GLY A 6 -35.22 46.30 -49.03
C GLY A 6 -34.18 45.18 -48.90
N VAL A 7 -34.44 44.22 -48.01
CA VAL A 7 -33.53 43.20 -47.41
C VAL A 7 -33.61 41.82 -48.11
N ASN A 8 -32.45 41.12 -48.15
CA ASN A 8 -32.15 39.67 -48.22
C ASN A 8 -32.65 38.72 -49.36
N ALA A 9 -31.71 37.87 -49.84
CA ALA A 9 -31.64 36.45 -49.45
C ALA A 9 -30.31 35.76 -49.83
N THR A 10 -29.67 35.17 -48.80
CA THR A 10 -28.78 33.99 -48.78
C THR A 10 -27.36 34.07 -49.39
N GLU A 11 -26.40 34.59 -48.61
CA GLU A 11 -25.01 34.10 -48.65
C GLU A 11 -24.94 32.72 -47.98
N ALA A 12 -24.61 31.68 -48.74
CA ALA A 12 -24.26 30.37 -48.20
C ALA A 12 -22.90 30.47 -47.51
N ILE A 13 -22.87 30.32 -46.18
CA ILE A 13 -21.63 30.29 -45.40
C ILE A 13 -20.88 29.01 -45.79
N GLN A 14 -19.78 29.15 -46.53
CA GLN A 14 -18.90 28.05 -46.90
C GLN A 14 -17.98 27.74 -45.71
N VAL A 15 -18.51 27.10 -44.66
CA VAL A 15 -17.71 26.68 -43.49
C VAL A 15 -16.77 25.55 -43.90
N SER A 16 -15.49 25.61 -43.53
CA SER A 16 -14.54 24.56 -43.87
C SER A 16 -14.77 23.31 -42.99
N CYS A 17 -14.54 22.11 -43.55
CA CYS A 17 -14.75 20.86 -42.78
C CYS A 17 -13.95 20.84 -41.48
N ARG A 18 -12.74 21.42 -41.46
CA ARG A 18 -11.91 21.50 -40.27
C ARG A 18 -12.57 22.34 -39.17
N GLU A 19 -13.15 23.48 -39.52
CA GLU A 19 -13.87 24.34 -38.56
C GLU A 19 -15.12 23.64 -38.01
N VAL A 20 -15.81 22.85 -38.84
CA VAL A 20 -16.96 22.04 -38.42
C VAL A 20 -16.53 20.96 -37.42
N ILE A 21 -15.47 20.20 -37.72
CA ILE A 21 -15.00 19.06 -36.90
C ILE A 21 -14.59 19.48 -35.49
N VAL A 22 -13.99 20.65 -35.32
CA VAL A 22 -13.44 21.09 -34.01
C VAL A 22 -14.37 22.01 -33.23
N SER A 23 -15.52 22.39 -33.79
CA SER A 23 -16.43 23.37 -33.20
C SER A 23 -17.56 22.71 -32.40
N ASN A 24 -17.87 23.30 -31.24
CA ASN A 24 -18.95 22.86 -30.34
C ASN A 24 -20.37 23.15 -30.88
N GLU A 25 -20.48 23.88 -31.99
CA GLU A 25 -21.75 24.21 -32.65
C GLU A 25 -22.29 23.05 -33.52
N TYR A 26 -21.44 22.06 -33.81
CA TYR A 26 -21.75 20.92 -34.66
C TYR A 26 -21.73 19.60 -33.89
N ALA A 27 -22.22 18.57 -34.57
CA ALA A 27 -22.54 17.27 -34.01
C ALA A 27 -21.92 16.17 -34.87
N ASP A 28 -21.36 15.15 -34.23
CA ASP A 28 -20.69 14.03 -34.89
C ASP A 28 -21.56 12.76 -34.88
N LEU A 29 -21.72 12.13 -36.03
CA LEU A 29 -22.42 10.86 -36.18
C LEU A 29 -21.53 9.84 -36.89
N ILE A 30 -21.24 8.73 -36.23
CA ILE A 30 -20.63 7.56 -36.85
C ILE A 30 -21.73 6.81 -37.60
N VAL A 31 -21.55 6.61 -38.90
CA VAL A 31 -22.51 5.93 -39.76
C VAL A 31 -21.87 4.71 -40.40
N GLN A 32 -22.64 3.63 -40.49
CA GLN A 32 -22.31 2.52 -41.36
C GLN A 32 -22.93 2.79 -42.74
N TYR A 33 -22.13 2.76 -43.80
CA TYR A 33 -22.57 3.05 -45.17
C TYR A 33 -22.12 1.96 -46.13
N GLU A 34 -22.98 1.58 -47.08
CA GLU A 34 -22.63 0.69 -48.19
C GLU A 34 -22.55 1.50 -49.49
N GLY A 35 -21.33 1.79 -49.93
CA GLY A 35 -21.02 2.32 -51.26
C GLY A 35 -21.20 3.83 -51.44
N ASN A 36 -22.39 4.41 -51.21
CA ASN A 36 -22.67 5.81 -51.56
C ASN A 36 -22.91 6.73 -50.35
N ILE A 37 -21.82 7.34 -49.87
CA ILE A 37 -21.82 8.32 -48.76
C ILE A 37 -22.71 9.55 -49.03
N ALA A 38 -22.97 9.91 -50.30
CA ALA A 38 -23.84 11.04 -50.64
C ALA A 38 -25.28 10.84 -50.14
N THR A 39 -25.72 9.58 -50.07
CA THR A 39 -27.04 9.22 -49.53
C THR A 39 -27.10 9.49 -48.03
N ALA A 40 -26.05 9.12 -47.29
CA ALA A 40 -25.96 9.35 -45.85
C ALA A 40 -25.79 10.85 -45.52
N MET A 41 -25.02 11.58 -46.33
CA MET A 41 -24.87 13.04 -46.23
C MET A 41 -26.19 13.77 -46.45
N SER A 42 -26.94 13.39 -47.48
CA SER A 42 -28.26 13.97 -47.76
C SER A 42 -29.28 13.64 -46.67
N ALA A 43 -29.27 12.39 -46.19
CA ALA A 43 -30.16 11.95 -45.12
C ALA A 43 -29.91 12.75 -43.83
N LEU A 44 -28.66 12.86 -43.38
CA LEU A 44 -28.33 13.45 -42.08
C LEU A 44 -28.10 14.97 -42.12
N ASN A 45 -28.43 15.63 -43.25
CA ASN A 45 -28.06 17.02 -43.53
C ASN A 45 -26.58 17.30 -43.19
N GLY A 46 -25.71 16.38 -43.58
CA GLY A 46 -24.29 16.46 -43.32
C GLY A 46 -23.69 17.70 -43.97
N ILE A 47 -22.94 18.46 -43.18
CA ILE A 47 -22.18 19.63 -43.64
C ILE A 47 -20.87 19.16 -44.27
N CYS A 48 -20.23 18.16 -43.63
CA CYS A 48 -19.07 17.47 -44.15
C CYS A 48 -18.99 16.04 -43.61
N TYR A 49 -18.09 15.24 -44.19
CA TYR A 49 -17.84 13.86 -43.76
C TYR A 49 -16.36 13.53 -43.73
N GLN A 50 -16.01 12.52 -42.94
CA GLN A 50 -14.72 11.84 -42.95
C GLN A 50 -14.94 10.34 -43.14
N ILE A 51 -14.37 9.77 -44.20
CA ILE A 51 -14.42 8.31 -44.40
C ILE A 51 -13.41 7.68 -43.45
N ILE A 52 -13.87 6.74 -42.60
CA ILE A 52 -13.00 5.93 -41.73
C ILE A 52 -12.46 4.76 -42.54
N ASP A 53 -13.35 4.00 -43.18
CA ASP A 53 -13.02 2.86 -44.05
C ASP A 53 -14.17 2.56 -45.04
N GLU A 54 -14.12 1.39 -45.69
CA GLU A 54 -15.12 0.92 -46.66
C GLU A 54 -16.53 0.67 -46.09
N ARG A 55 -16.71 0.71 -44.76
CA ARG A 55 -17.98 0.49 -44.06
C ARG A 55 -18.40 1.65 -43.18
N TYR A 56 -17.47 2.46 -42.68
CA TYR A 56 -17.73 3.50 -41.70
C TYR A 56 -17.29 4.88 -42.15
N ALA A 57 -18.10 5.88 -41.83
CA ALA A 57 -17.76 7.29 -41.97
C ALA A 57 -18.26 8.07 -40.76
N VAL A 58 -17.66 9.23 -40.52
CA VAL A 58 -18.19 10.25 -39.61
C VAL A 58 -18.87 11.31 -40.46
N ILE A 59 -20.11 11.65 -40.13
CA ILE A 59 -20.84 12.77 -40.73
C ILE A 59 -21.01 13.85 -39.66
N HIS A 60 -20.64 15.08 -40.01
CA HIS A 60 -20.77 16.24 -39.14
C HIS A 60 -22.01 17.05 -39.55
N THR A 61 -22.93 17.28 -38.63
CA THR A 61 -24.21 17.95 -38.86
C THR A 61 -24.46 19.04 -37.80
N PHE A 62 -25.55 19.79 -37.91
CA PHE A 62 -25.90 20.78 -36.90
C PHE A 62 -26.38 20.11 -35.61
N ARG A 63 -25.97 20.66 -34.45
CA ARG A 63 -26.27 20.10 -33.12
C ARG A 63 -27.76 19.94 -32.83
N ASN A 64 -28.61 20.80 -33.39
CA ASN A 64 -30.07 20.76 -33.23
C ASN A 64 -30.73 19.56 -33.95
N MET A 65 -30.04 18.90 -34.88
CA MET A 65 -30.55 17.72 -35.60
C MET A 65 -30.45 16.43 -34.79
N ILE A 66 -29.67 16.43 -33.70
CA ILE A 66 -29.47 15.27 -32.84
C ILE A 66 -30.64 15.01 -31.88
N THR A 67 -31.30 16.07 -31.39
CA THR A 67 -32.34 15.94 -30.35
C THR A 67 -33.64 15.33 -30.86
N ASP A 68 -33.87 15.38 -32.17
CA ASP A 68 -35.05 14.83 -32.86
C ASP A 68 -34.60 14.15 -34.15
N ILE A 69 -33.86 13.04 -34.10
CA ILE A 69 -33.63 12.23 -35.31
C ILE A 69 -34.99 11.68 -35.74
N PRO A 70 -35.61 12.19 -36.82
CA PRO A 70 -36.94 11.75 -37.23
C PRO A 70 -36.88 10.25 -37.56
N GLN A 71 -37.84 9.45 -37.07
CA GLN A 71 -37.92 8.00 -37.36
C GLN A 71 -37.84 7.66 -38.86
N GLN A 72 -38.17 8.60 -39.74
CA GLN A 72 -38.08 8.47 -41.20
C GLN A 72 -36.65 8.46 -41.75
N LEU A 73 -35.64 8.89 -40.98
CA LEU A 73 -34.23 8.92 -41.40
C LEU A 73 -33.45 7.62 -41.11
N VAL A 74 -34.08 6.69 -40.38
CA VAL A 74 -33.52 5.37 -40.03
C VAL A 74 -33.51 4.40 -41.23
N SER A 75 -34.19 4.72 -42.33
CA SER A 75 -34.31 3.82 -43.49
C SER A 75 -33.27 4.01 -44.60
N ALA A 76 -32.37 4.99 -44.49
CA ALA A 76 -31.37 5.30 -45.53
C ALA A 76 -29.92 5.03 -45.10
N VAL A 77 -29.65 4.84 -43.81
CA VAL A 77 -28.31 4.65 -43.23
C VAL A 77 -28.41 3.62 -42.11
N GLU A 78 -27.58 2.58 -42.13
CA GLU A 78 -27.54 1.60 -41.05
C GLU A 78 -26.88 2.22 -39.81
N PHE A 79 -27.64 2.34 -38.73
CA PHE A 79 -27.17 2.67 -37.37
C PHE A 79 -26.30 3.93 -37.22
N PRO A 80 -26.85 5.15 -37.38
CA PRO A 80 -26.15 6.36 -36.94
C PRO A 80 -25.96 6.32 -35.41
N MET A 81 -24.71 6.31 -34.94
CA MET A 81 -24.35 6.31 -33.52
C MET A 81 -23.50 7.53 -33.20
N GLN A 82 -23.79 8.21 -32.09
CA GLN A 82 -22.90 9.24 -31.56
C GLN A 82 -21.57 8.62 -31.10
N PRO A 83 -20.40 9.24 -31.38
CA PRO A 83 -19.13 8.79 -30.81
C PRO A 83 -19.23 8.63 -29.29
N ARG A 84 -18.81 7.47 -28.79
CA ARG A 84 -18.76 7.25 -27.35
C ARG A 84 -17.53 7.94 -26.79
N LEU A 85 -17.73 8.68 -25.69
CA LEU A 85 -16.63 9.28 -24.95
C LEU A 85 -15.89 8.17 -24.19
N LEU A 86 -14.59 8.08 -24.39
CA LEU A 86 -13.69 7.17 -23.68
C LEU A 86 -12.75 8.01 -22.82
N GLY A 87 -12.65 7.67 -21.53
CA GLY A 87 -11.73 8.33 -20.59
C GLY A 87 -10.49 7.47 -20.32
N PRO A 88 -9.37 8.07 -19.88
CA PRO A 88 -8.21 7.31 -19.45
C PRO A 88 -8.56 6.45 -18.22
N THR A 89 -8.24 5.17 -18.28
CA THR A 89 -8.32 4.23 -17.15
C THR A 89 -7.00 4.29 -16.37
N GLY A 90 -6.99 4.96 -15.22
CA GLY A 90 -5.79 5.07 -14.37
C GLY A 90 -5.96 5.88 -13.07
N LEU A 91 -7.09 6.56 -12.89
CA LEU A 91 -7.39 7.38 -11.70
C LEU A 91 -8.34 6.71 -10.70
N GLY A 92 -8.68 5.43 -10.92
CA GLY A 92 -9.74 4.75 -10.19
C GLY A 92 -9.47 4.57 -8.69
N SER A 93 -8.21 4.50 -8.25
CA SER A 93 -7.90 4.17 -6.85
C SER A 93 -8.21 5.31 -5.87
N ILE A 94 -7.88 6.56 -6.20
CA ILE A 94 -8.16 7.73 -5.36
C ILE A 94 -9.66 8.04 -5.32
N ASP A 95 -10.34 7.85 -6.45
CA ASP A 95 -11.80 7.98 -6.52
C ASP A 95 -12.49 6.87 -5.71
N ALA A 96 -12.06 5.61 -5.87
CA ALA A 96 -12.56 4.48 -5.07
C ALA A 96 -12.35 4.66 -3.56
N ALA A 97 -11.30 5.37 -3.15
CA ALA A 97 -11.04 5.74 -1.76
C ALA A 97 -11.93 6.91 -1.26
N GLY A 98 -12.73 7.52 -2.13
CA GLY A 98 -13.59 8.67 -1.84
C GLY A 98 -12.81 9.95 -1.54
N ILE A 99 -11.59 10.08 -2.09
CA ILE A 99 -10.66 11.19 -1.81
C ILE A 99 -10.78 12.29 -2.87
N LEU A 100 -10.93 11.92 -4.14
CA LEU A 100 -10.84 12.86 -5.27
C LEU A 100 -11.81 14.06 -5.16
N ILE A 101 -12.99 13.85 -4.58
CA ILE A 101 -13.98 14.90 -4.33
C ILE A 101 -13.43 16.06 -3.49
N PHE A 102 -12.50 15.81 -2.57
CA PHE A 102 -11.90 16.85 -1.74
C PHE A 102 -10.91 17.73 -2.50
N HIS A 103 -10.32 17.23 -3.60
CA HIS A 103 -9.40 18.01 -4.40
C HIS A 103 -10.11 19.06 -5.26
N THR A 104 -11.37 18.77 -5.64
CA THR A 104 -12.15 19.55 -6.60
C THR A 104 -13.29 20.34 -5.95
N GLN A 105 -13.58 20.10 -4.66
CA GLN A 105 -14.67 20.79 -3.96
C GLN A 105 -14.36 22.29 -3.78
N PRO A 106 -15.23 23.20 -4.27
CA PRO A 106 -14.90 24.64 -4.32
C PRO A 106 -14.91 25.35 -2.97
N TYR A 107 -15.62 24.84 -1.96
CA TYR A 107 -15.81 25.55 -0.69
C TYR A 107 -14.81 25.16 0.41
N VAL A 108 -14.32 23.92 0.41
CA VAL A 108 -13.31 23.41 1.35
C VAL A 108 -12.46 22.37 0.62
N PRO A 109 -11.57 22.79 -0.30
CA PRO A 109 -10.64 21.86 -0.89
C PRO A 109 -9.68 21.36 0.19
N LEU A 110 -9.60 20.05 0.37
CA LEU A 110 -8.60 19.42 1.23
C LEU A 110 -7.63 18.70 0.32
N ARG A 111 -6.36 19.13 0.36
CA ARG A 111 -5.28 18.60 -0.49
C ARG A 111 -4.03 18.27 0.30
N GLY A 112 -4.06 18.39 1.62
CA GLY A 112 -2.97 18.07 2.55
C GLY A 112 -2.14 19.28 2.95
N ARG A 113 -2.58 20.51 2.65
CA ARG A 113 -1.78 21.72 2.87
C ARG A 113 -1.44 21.89 4.35
N GLY A 114 -0.16 22.16 4.63
CA GLY A 114 0.34 22.37 5.99
C GLY A 114 0.48 21.09 6.80
N VAL A 115 0.42 19.92 6.15
CA VAL A 115 0.63 18.61 6.77
C VAL A 115 1.86 17.95 6.15
N ILE A 116 2.66 17.29 6.99
CA ILE A 116 3.81 16.51 6.54
C ILE A 116 3.42 15.05 6.45
N VAL A 117 3.74 14.39 5.34
CA VAL A 117 3.72 12.94 5.21
C VAL A 117 5.17 12.43 5.25
N GLY A 118 5.51 11.78 6.36
CA GLY A 118 6.80 11.18 6.61
C GLY A 118 6.82 9.69 6.25
N PHE A 119 7.87 9.27 5.55
CA PHE A 119 8.10 7.89 5.14
C PHE A 119 9.38 7.35 5.77
N VAL A 120 9.36 6.06 6.12
CA VAL A 120 10.53 5.32 6.58
C VAL A 120 10.60 4.06 5.73
N ASP A 121 11.39 4.12 4.66
CA ASP A 121 11.30 3.17 3.53
C ASP A 121 12.63 3.11 2.75
N SER A 122 12.61 2.72 1.46
CA SER A 122 13.78 2.56 0.60
C SER A 122 14.39 3.85 0.05
N GLY A 123 13.73 4.99 0.27
CA GLY A 123 14.15 6.29 -0.25
C GLY A 123 13.13 6.90 -1.22
N ILE A 124 13.53 7.97 -1.91
CA ILE A 124 12.69 8.66 -2.88
C ILE A 124 13.53 9.16 -4.05
N ASP A 125 13.04 8.97 -5.26
CA ASP A 125 13.55 9.67 -6.44
C ASP A 125 13.07 11.13 -6.41
N TYR A 126 13.86 12.00 -5.80
CA TYR A 126 13.54 13.43 -5.64
C TYR A 126 13.53 14.20 -6.97
N THR A 127 14.08 13.61 -8.04
CA THR A 127 14.08 14.21 -9.38
C THR A 127 12.78 13.95 -10.15
N HIS A 128 11.91 13.09 -9.61
CA HIS A 128 10.64 12.75 -10.23
C HIS A 128 9.68 13.95 -10.27
N PRO A 129 9.04 14.26 -11.42
CA PRO A 129 8.12 15.41 -11.55
C PRO A 129 6.98 15.44 -10.53
N SER A 130 6.53 14.27 -10.04
CA SER A 130 5.52 14.18 -8.98
C SER A 130 5.93 14.86 -7.67
N PHE A 131 7.22 15.18 -7.48
CA PHE A 131 7.76 15.80 -6.28
C PHE A 131 8.40 17.18 -6.52
N ILE A 132 8.16 17.75 -7.69
CA ILE A 132 8.69 19.06 -8.09
C ILE A 132 7.51 20.02 -8.33
N TYR A 133 7.57 21.20 -7.73
CA TYR A 133 6.63 22.29 -7.93
C TYR A 133 6.81 22.93 -9.31
N GLU A 134 5.82 23.71 -9.76
CA GLU A 134 5.86 24.38 -11.07
C GLU A 134 6.99 25.41 -11.22
N ASP A 135 7.54 25.89 -10.10
CA ASP A 135 8.72 26.77 -10.06
C ASP A 135 10.06 26.01 -10.01
N ASN A 136 10.03 24.70 -10.25
CA ASN A 136 11.16 23.76 -10.19
C ASN A 136 11.76 23.56 -8.78
N THR A 137 11.06 23.98 -7.72
CA THR A 137 11.47 23.66 -6.35
C THR A 137 10.91 22.31 -5.90
N THR A 138 11.51 21.68 -4.90
CA THR A 138 11.06 20.40 -4.36
C THR A 138 9.92 20.57 -3.36
N LYS A 139 9.03 19.58 -3.29
CA LYS A 139 8.08 19.44 -2.17
C LYS A 139 8.60 18.62 -0.99
N ILE A 140 9.85 18.16 -1.09
CA ILE A 140 10.49 17.31 -0.10
C ILE A 140 11.27 18.22 0.85
N LEU A 141 10.80 18.33 2.09
CA LEU A 141 11.40 19.21 3.10
C LEU A 141 12.77 18.70 3.56
N SER A 142 12.99 17.39 3.51
CA SER A 142 14.29 16.77 3.78
C SER A 142 14.30 15.28 3.42
N ILE A 143 15.49 14.78 3.13
CA ILE A 143 15.81 13.36 2.99
C ILE A 143 16.88 13.03 4.02
N TRP A 144 16.63 12.04 4.88
CA TRP A 144 17.70 11.42 5.66
C TRP A 144 18.05 10.06 5.03
N ASP A 145 19.19 9.99 4.37
CA ASP A 145 19.74 8.73 3.86
C ASP A 145 20.66 8.11 4.89
N GLN A 146 20.17 7.07 5.56
CA GLN A 146 20.92 6.36 6.58
C GLN A 146 22.09 5.55 6.03
N SER A 147 22.17 5.33 4.71
CA SER A 147 23.20 4.52 4.07
C SER A 147 24.45 5.32 3.68
N ILE A 148 24.31 6.62 3.41
CA ILE A 148 25.42 7.52 3.02
C ILE A 148 26.10 8.06 4.28
N GLN A 149 27.41 7.83 4.43
CA GLN A 149 28.17 8.18 5.65
C GLN A 149 29.17 9.33 5.44
N GLU A 150 29.33 9.78 4.21
CA GLU A 150 30.31 10.77 3.81
C GLU A 150 29.88 12.21 4.13
N GLY A 151 28.57 12.46 4.26
CA GLY A 151 28.01 13.76 4.63
C GLY A 151 27.71 13.89 6.12
N GLU A 152 27.03 14.97 6.49
CA GLU A 152 26.71 15.28 7.88
C GLU A 152 25.41 14.60 8.33
N PRO A 153 25.40 13.89 9.47
CA PRO A 153 24.19 13.31 10.02
C PRO A 153 23.24 14.40 10.54
N PRO A 154 21.92 14.13 10.59
CA PRO A 154 20.98 15.07 11.17
C PRO A 154 21.33 15.38 12.63
N LEU A 155 20.97 16.58 13.10
CA LEU A 155 21.25 17.03 14.47
C LEU A 155 20.75 16.01 15.51
N ASN A 156 21.63 15.64 16.46
CA ASN A 156 21.41 14.62 17.49
C ASN A 156 21.39 13.15 17.01
N PHE A 157 21.70 12.90 15.74
CA PHE A 157 21.95 11.57 15.19
C PHE A 157 23.44 11.37 14.95
N GLN A 158 23.87 10.13 14.75
CA GLN A 158 25.29 9.74 14.74
C GLN A 158 25.74 9.11 13.41
N TYR A 159 24.84 8.98 12.43
CA TYR A 159 25.11 8.30 11.15
C TYR A 159 24.09 8.71 10.08
N GLY A 160 24.40 8.33 8.84
CA GLY A 160 23.65 8.77 7.68
C GLY A 160 23.97 10.22 7.30
N THR A 161 23.36 10.67 6.22
CA THR A 161 23.49 12.05 5.72
C THR A 161 22.11 12.68 5.57
N GLU A 162 21.97 13.89 6.07
CA GLU A 162 20.77 14.71 5.87
C GLU A 162 20.92 15.62 4.66
N TYR A 163 19.91 15.64 3.81
CA TYR A 163 19.75 16.59 2.71
C TYR A 163 18.51 17.43 2.97
N THR A 164 18.68 18.74 3.05
CA THR A 164 17.61 19.70 3.30
C THR A 164 16.88 20.06 2.01
N GLU A 165 15.74 20.74 2.13
CA GLU A 165 15.02 21.33 1.00
C GLU A 165 15.95 22.20 0.11
N ASP A 166 16.84 22.99 0.70
CA ASP A 166 17.80 23.82 -0.02
C ASP A 166 18.82 22.97 -0.79
N ASP A 167 19.34 21.90 -0.20
CA ASP A 167 20.28 20.98 -0.87
C ASP A 167 19.62 20.30 -2.07
N ILE A 168 18.37 19.88 -1.91
CA ILE A 168 17.59 19.24 -2.97
C ILE A 168 17.29 20.25 -4.09
N ASN A 169 16.90 21.48 -3.77
CA ASN A 169 16.69 22.53 -4.77
C ASN A 169 17.98 22.87 -5.53
N ASN A 170 19.12 22.93 -4.83
CA ASN A 170 20.43 23.11 -5.46
C ASN A 170 20.77 21.93 -6.39
N ALA A 171 20.44 20.70 -5.99
CA ALA A 171 20.60 19.52 -6.83
C ALA A 171 19.70 19.57 -8.09
N LEU A 172 18.42 19.93 -7.94
CA LEU A 172 17.47 20.04 -9.06
C LEU A 172 17.85 21.14 -10.07
N ALA A 173 18.57 22.18 -9.63
CA ALA A 173 19.09 23.23 -10.51
C ALA A 173 20.37 22.82 -11.27
N SER A 174 21.00 21.70 -10.90
CA SER A 174 22.23 21.18 -11.52
C SER A 174 21.93 20.25 -12.69
N GLU A 175 22.84 20.18 -13.67
CA GLU A 175 22.79 19.17 -14.74
C GLU A 175 23.02 17.74 -14.20
N ASN A 176 23.71 17.62 -13.06
CA ASN A 176 23.96 16.34 -12.38
C ASN A 176 23.46 16.38 -10.92
N PRO A 177 22.14 16.24 -10.68
CA PRO A 177 21.58 16.35 -9.34
C PRO A 177 22.22 15.40 -8.31
N PHE A 178 22.51 14.16 -8.75
CA PHE A 178 23.08 13.12 -7.88
C PHE A 178 24.54 13.35 -7.45
N GLU A 179 25.26 14.31 -8.03
CA GLU A 179 26.56 14.73 -7.51
C GLU A 179 26.42 15.59 -6.24
N ILE A 180 25.28 16.27 -6.08
CA ILE A 180 24.97 17.13 -4.92
C ILE A 180 24.19 16.32 -3.87
N VAL A 181 23.12 15.65 -4.30
CA VAL A 181 22.31 14.76 -3.44
C VAL A 181 22.37 13.34 -4.00
N PRO A 182 23.36 12.51 -3.58
CA PRO A 182 23.55 11.14 -4.09
C PRO A 182 22.54 10.10 -3.58
N SER A 183 21.50 10.50 -2.85
CA SER A 183 20.45 9.60 -2.39
C SER A 183 19.57 9.12 -3.56
N ILE A 184 19.58 7.81 -3.81
CA ILE A 184 18.80 7.14 -4.86
C ILE A 184 17.85 6.12 -4.22
N ASP A 185 16.65 5.93 -4.76
CA ASP A 185 15.77 4.81 -4.37
C ASP A 185 15.99 3.62 -5.31
N GLU A 186 16.77 2.64 -4.86
CA GLU A 186 17.16 1.50 -5.70
C GLU A 186 16.01 0.51 -5.94
N THR A 187 15.01 0.50 -5.06
CA THR A 187 13.89 -0.46 -5.14
C THR A 187 12.64 0.16 -5.79
N GLY A 188 12.52 1.49 -5.72
CA GLY A 188 11.33 2.24 -6.14
C GLY A 188 10.15 2.15 -5.17
N HIS A 189 10.24 1.38 -4.08
CA HIS A 189 9.13 1.18 -3.15
C HIS A 189 8.75 2.48 -2.43
N GLY A 190 9.72 3.19 -1.85
CA GLY A 190 9.50 4.46 -1.17
C GLY A 190 9.04 5.58 -2.11
N THR A 191 9.61 5.66 -3.31
CA THR A 191 9.15 6.57 -4.39
C THR A 191 7.68 6.35 -4.71
N PHE A 192 7.29 5.08 -4.88
CA PHE A 192 5.92 4.71 -5.21
C PHE A 192 4.95 5.08 -4.09
N LEU A 193 5.29 4.75 -2.83
CA LEU A 193 4.48 5.08 -1.65
C LEU A 193 4.32 6.60 -1.47
N ALA A 194 5.41 7.36 -1.63
CA ALA A 194 5.39 8.81 -1.57
C ALA A 194 4.49 9.42 -2.64
N GLY A 195 4.53 8.88 -3.87
CA GLY A 195 3.67 9.28 -4.97
C GLY A 195 2.19 9.02 -4.71
N VAL A 196 1.84 7.82 -4.25
CA VAL A 196 0.44 7.46 -3.96
C VAL A 196 -0.14 8.29 -2.82
N ALA A 197 0.63 8.57 -1.77
CA ALA A 197 0.12 9.35 -0.66
C ALA A 197 0.11 10.86 -0.95
N ALA A 198 1.15 11.39 -1.58
CA ALA A 198 1.41 12.82 -1.66
C ALA A 198 2.02 13.30 -2.99
N GLY A 199 2.00 12.51 -4.07
CA GLY A 199 2.43 12.99 -5.39
C GLY A 199 1.60 14.18 -5.88
N ARG A 200 2.25 15.15 -6.52
CA ARG A 200 1.56 16.28 -7.18
C ARG A 200 0.80 15.81 -8.42
N TYR A 201 -0.05 16.71 -8.92
CA TYR A 201 -0.71 16.52 -10.21
C TYR A 201 0.31 16.60 -11.36
N VAL A 202 0.59 15.46 -11.99
CA VAL A 202 1.40 15.36 -13.20
C VAL A 202 0.70 14.39 -14.14
N ASP A 203 0.46 14.81 -15.39
CA ASP A 203 -0.25 14.00 -16.40
C ASP A 203 -1.57 13.38 -15.89
N GLN A 204 -2.34 14.18 -15.14
CA GLN A 204 -3.59 13.83 -14.46
C GLN A 204 -3.45 12.85 -13.28
N ILE A 205 -2.27 12.28 -13.02
CA ILE A 205 -1.98 11.44 -11.87
C ILE A 205 -1.68 12.34 -10.67
N ALA A 206 -2.27 12.04 -9.52
CA ALA A 206 -1.98 12.71 -8.26
C ALA A 206 -1.94 11.68 -7.14
N GLY A 207 -1.32 12.04 -6.01
CA GLY A 207 -1.47 11.31 -4.76
C GLY A 207 -2.74 11.70 -4.01
N ALA A 208 -3.02 11.00 -2.91
CA ALA A 208 -4.18 11.25 -2.05
C ALA A 208 -4.15 12.59 -1.30
N ALA A 209 -2.97 13.20 -1.11
CA ALA A 209 -2.77 14.50 -0.48
C ALA A 209 -1.70 15.30 -1.26
N PRO A 210 -2.03 15.80 -2.46
CA PRO A 210 -1.05 16.33 -3.43
C PRO A 210 -0.34 17.61 -2.96
N ASP A 211 -0.92 18.36 -2.03
CA ASP A 211 -0.37 19.59 -1.46
C ASP A 211 0.29 19.37 -0.09
N ALA A 212 0.37 18.12 0.41
CA ALA A 212 1.14 17.79 1.61
C ALA A 212 2.64 17.76 1.32
N ASP A 213 3.46 18.17 2.29
CA ASP A 213 4.91 18.13 2.17
C ASP A 213 5.44 16.74 2.52
N ILE A 214 6.62 16.38 2.00
CA ILE A 214 7.22 15.06 2.20
C ILE A 214 8.47 15.17 3.06
N ILE A 215 8.65 14.22 3.98
CA ILE A 215 9.96 13.92 4.56
C ILE A 215 10.25 12.44 4.33
N MET A 216 11.40 12.13 3.75
CA MET A 216 11.80 10.77 3.47
C MET A 216 12.96 10.34 4.36
N VAL A 217 12.83 9.19 5.01
CA VAL A 217 13.95 8.48 5.62
C VAL A 217 14.24 7.24 4.78
N LYS A 218 15.38 7.26 4.08
CA LYS A 218 15.90 6.08 3.41
C LYS A 218 16.65 5.23 4.43
N LEU A 219 16.14 4.04 4.68
CA LEU A 219 16.74 3.10 5.62
C LEU A 219 18.00 2.47 5.03
N LYS A 220 19.04 2.36 5.84
CA LYS A 220 20.21 1.56 5.47
C LYS A 220 19.86 0.06 5.51
N PRO A 221 20.51 -0.78 4.70
CA PRO A 221 20.36 -2.22 4.80
C PRO A 221 20.65 -2.75 6.22
N GLY A 222 19.97 -3.84 6.56
CA GLY A 222 20.24 -4.57 7.80
C GLY A 222 21.69 -5.04 7.88
N LYS A 223 22.30 -4.95 9.07
CA LYS A 223 23.69 -5.36 9.26
C LYS A 223 23.87 -6.85 8.93
N ASN A 224 24.96 -7.19 8.22
CA ASN A 224 25.25 -8.55 7.77
C ASN A 224 25.21 -9.59 8.88
N TYR A 225 25.80 -9.30 10.05
CA TYR A 225 25.77 -10.26 11.17
C TYR A 225 24.34 -10.59 11.65
N ILE A 226 23.40 -9.64 11.55
CA ILE A 226 22.00 -9.88 11.90
C ILE A 226 21.34 -10.74 10.82
N ARG A 227 21.61 -10.44 9.55
CA ARG A 227 21.14 -11.25 8.41
C ARG A 227 21.65 -12.69 8.51
N GLU A 228 22.90 -12.88 8.94
CA GLU A 228 23.51 -14.19 9.18
C GLU A 228 22.88 -14.91 10.39
N ILE A 229 22.59 -14.20 11.49
CA ILE A 229 21.84 -14.77 12.61
C ILE A 229 20.45 -15.21 12.17
N TYR A 230 19.76 -14.45 11.34
CA TYR A 230 18.46 -14.87 10.81
C TYR A 230 18.58 -15.74 9.54
N LEU A 231 19.78 -16.18 9.15
CA LEU A 231 20.00 -17.08 8.01
C LEU A 231 19.32 -16.61 6.70
N LEU A 232 19.18 -15.30 6.54
CA LEU A 232 18.44 -14.70 5.42
C LEU A 232 19.20 -14.89 4.11
N ARG A 233 18.48 -14.93 2.99
CA ARG A 233 19.08 -14.92 1.66
C ARG A 233 19.96 -13.69 1.43
N ASP A 234 20.95 -13.82 0.57
CA ASP A 234 21.88 -12.73 0.25
C ASP A 234 21.19 -11.55 -0.44
N ASP A 235 20.20 -11.83 -1.29
CA ASP A 235 19.40 -10.85 -2.04
C ASP A 235 18.21 -10.29 -1.24
N ALA A 236 17.97 -10.77 0.00
CA ALA A 236 16.85 -10.31 0.81
C ALA A 236 16.98 -8.81 1.11
N ILE A 237 15.94 -8.03 0.83
CA ILE A 237 15.87 -6.63 1.25
C ILE A 237 15.43 -6.62 2.72
N THR A 238 16.27 -6.05 3.59
CA THR A 238 16.03 -6.02 5.03
C THR A 238 16.42 -4.68 5.64
N TYR A 239 15.65 -4.28 6.64
CA TYR A 239 15.88 -3.09 7.46
C TYR A 239 15.80 -3.49 8.93
N GLN A 240 16.25 -2.62 9.83
CA GLN A 240 16.34 -2.93 11.26
C GLN A 240 15.39 -2.05 12.07
N ASP A 241 14.76 -2.64 13.09
CA ASP A 241 13.82 -1.95 13.97
C ASP A 241 14.42 -0.69 14.61
N ASN A 242 15.68 -0.75 15.07
CA ASN A 242 16.34 0.40 15.68
C ASN A 242 16.51 1.57 14.68
N ASP A 243 16.81 1.26 13.42
CA ASP A 243 16.98 2.26 12.35
C ASP A 243 15.62 2.87 11.96
N ILE A 244 14.57 2.05 11.94
CA ILE A 244 13.18 2.49 11.73
C ILE A 244 12.73 3.41 12.88
N MET A 245 12.98 3.02 14.13
CA MET A 245 12.62 3.81 15.31
C MET A 245 13.31 5.17 15.32
N LEU A 246 14.59 5.22 14.93
CA LEU A 246 15.35 6.45 14.77
C LEU A 246 14.82 7.28 13.60
N GLY A 247 14.48 6.66 12.47
CA GLY A 247 13.82 7.31 11.33
C GLY A 247 12.53 8.02 11.75
N ILE A 248 11.68 7.33 12.50
CA ILE A 248 10.45 7.91 13.04
C ILE A 248 10.75 9.05 14.02
N ASN A 249 11.78 8.91 14.86
CA ASN A 249 12.20 9.98 15.76
C ASN A 249 12.61 11.24 14.99
N TYR A 250 13.37 11.08 13.90
CA TYR A 250 13.75 12.14 13.00
C TYR A 250 12.53 12.83 12.37
N LEU A 251 11.56 12.07 11.87
CA LEU A 251 10.29 12.62 11.35
C LEU A 251 9.57 13.48 12.40
N MET A 252 9.51 13.01 13.65
CA MET A 252 8.90 13.75 14.75
C MET A 252 9.66 15.05 15.07
N GLN A 253 11.00 15.01 15.09
CA GLN A 253 11.82 16.19 15.31
C GLN A 253 11.58 17.24 14.21
N LYS A 254 11.58 16.82 12.93
CA LYS A 254 11.31 17.73 11.82
C LYS A 254 9.90 18.30 11.85
N ALA A 255 8.88 17.48 12.11
CA ALA A 255 7.51 17.96 12.24
C ALA A 255 7.38 19.00 13.36
N ALA A 256 8.09 18.82 14.48
CA ALA A 256 8.13 19.80 15.56
C ALA A 256 8.85 21.10 15.16
N ILE A 257 9.97 21.00 14.43
CA ILE A 257 10.72 22.17 13.90
C ILE A 257 9.84 22.99 12.95
N TYR A 258 9.14 22.34 12.01
CA TYR A 258 8.24 23.00 11.07
C TYR A 258 6.91 23.44 11.70
N GLY A 259 6.58 22.96 12.91
CA GLY A 259 5.31 23.25 13.57
C GLY A 259 4.09 22.67 12.86
N ARG A 260 4.24 21.55 12.15
CA ARG A 260 3.19 20.93 11.31
C ARG A 260 2.74 19.57 11.85
N PRO A 261 1.46 19.19 11.69
CA PRO A 261 1.01 17.82 11.93
C PRO A 261 1.71 16.82 11.00
N LEU A 262 1.81 15.57 11.43
CA LEU A 262 2.62 14.53 10.82
C LEU A 262 1.83 13.24 10.58
N VAL A 263 1.84 12.75 9.36
CA VAL A 263 1.47 11.36 9.05
C VAL A 263 2.75 10.54 8.92
N ILE A 264 2.85 9.43 9.62
CA ILE A 264 3.95 8.47 9.50
C ILE A 264 3.42 7.24 8.75
N CYS A 265 3.97 6.97 7.58
CA CYS A 265 3.64 5.80 6.77
C CYS A 265 4.79 4.78 6.85
N VAL A 266 4.49 3.58 7.38
CA VAL A 266 5.43 2.46 7.45
C VAL A 266 4.90 1.32 6.58
N GLY A 267 5.47 1.17 5.39
CA GLY A 267 5.10 0.13 4.42
C GLY A 267 5.81 -1.21 4.62
N LEU A 268 6.48 -1.40 5.76
CA LEU A 268 7.39 -2.50 6.04
C LEU A 268 6.82 -3.44 7.10
N GLY A 269 7.18 -4.72 7.03
CA GLY A 269 6.88 -5.66 8.12
C GLY A 269 7.55 -7.02 8.02
N ASN A 270 7.43 -7.80 9.09
CA ASN A 270 7.99 -9.15 9.20
C ASN A 270 7.09 -10.09 10.03
N ASN A 271 7.39 -11.39 10.01
CA ASN A 271 6.67 -12.43 10.76
C ASN A 271 7.33 -12.77 12.10
N GLN A 272 8.49 -12.18 12.41
CA GLN A 272 9.32 -12.51 13.56
C GLN A 272 8.86 -11.73 14.80
N GLY A 273 7.93 -12.31 15.54
CA GLY A 273 7.48 -11.76 16.82
C GLY A 273 6.20 -12.41 17.31
N ALA A 274 5.67 -11.90 18.41
CA ALA A 274 4.50 -12.48 19.08
C ALA A 274 3.16 -12.18 18.39
N HIS A 275 3.09 -11.25 17.44
CA HIS A 275 1.85 -10.86 16.75
C HIS A 275 0.71 -10.42 17.68
N ASP A 276 1.04 -9.90 18.87
CA ASP A 276 0.10 -9.45 19.90
C ASP A 276 0.30 -7.96 20.26
N GLY A 277 1.12 -7.23 19.50
CA GLY A 277 1.39 -5.81 19.70
C GLY A 277 2.36 -5.48 20.84
N THR A 278 3.05 -6.48 21.42
CA THR A 278 4.00 -6.28 22.54
C THR A 278 5.45 -6.08 22.12
N SER A 279 5.78 -6.26 20.82
CA SER A 279 7.14 -6.02 20.36
C SER A 279 7.57 -4.57 20.56
N VAL A 280 8.89 -4.33 20.67
CA VAL A 280 9.44 -3.01 20.99
C VAL A 280 9.01 -1.95 19.96
N LEU A 281 9.06 -2.27 18.67
CA LEU A 281 8.63 -1.37 17.60
C LEU A 281 7.11 -1.09 17.69
N GLU A 282 6.31 -2.11 18.00
CA GLU A 282 4.85 -1.95 18.11
C GLU A 282 4.44 -1.10 19.31
N GLU A 283 5.05 -1.28 20.48
CA GLU A 283 4.85 -0.45 21.66
C GLU A 283 5.27 1.01 21.38
N TYR A 284 6.41 1.19 20.70
CA TYR A 284 6.92 2.50 20.31
C TYR A 284 5.94 3.25 19.39
N LEU A 285 5.49 2.60 18.33
CA LEU A 285 4.49 3.16 17.40
C LEU A 285 3.16 3.42 18.10
N SER A 286 2.74 2.54 19.01
CA SER A 286 1.52 2.70 19.81
C SER A 286 1.56 3.97 20.67
N ARG A 287 2.71 4.25 21.29
CA ARG A 287 2.92 5.49 22.05
C ARG A 287 2.88 6.73 21.16
N ILE A 288 3.56 6.70 20.01
CA ILE A 288 3.60 7.83 19.08
C ILE A 288 2.22 8.13 18.49
N ALA A 289 1.45 7.09 18.19
CA ALA A 289 0.11 7.22 17.64
C ALA A 289 -0.89 7.95 18.57
N ARG A 290 -0.56 8.10 19.86
CA ARG A 290 -1.38 8.88 20.80
C ARG A 290 -1.06 10.38 20.80
N THR A 291 0.05 10.78 20.19
CA THR A 291 0.47 12.18 20.10
C THR A 291 -0.51 13.01 19.28
N ARG A 292 -0.88 14.18 19.80
CA ARG A 292 -1.73 15.15 19.11
C ARG A 292 -1.08 15.59 17.79
N GLY A 293 -1.88 15.66 16.73
CA GLY A 293 -1.45 16.06 15.40
C GLY A 293 -0.73 14.97 14.62
N TYR A 294 -0.56 13.77 15.18
CA TYR A 294 0.11 12.66 14.51
C TYR A 294 -0.89 11.59 14.05
N SER A 295 -0.65 11.02 12.86
CA SER A 295 -1.30 9.81 12.37
C SER A 295 -0.24 8.76 12.04
N VAL A 296 -0.38 7.52 12.51
CA VAL A 296 0.55 6.42 12.21
C VAL A 296 -0.21 5.35 11.43
N VAL A 297 0.28 5.04 10.22
CA VAL A 297 -0.32 4.10 9.29
C VAL A 297 0.69 3.00 8.95
N VAL A 298 0.26 1.75 9.07
CA VAL A 298 1.08 0.54 8.87
C VAL A 298 0.37 -0.42 7.90
N SER A 299 1.11 -1.07 7.02
CA SER A 299 0.59 -2.12 6.14
C SER A 299 0.43 -3.43 6.90
N THR A 300 -0.53 -4.29 6.49
CA THR A 300 -0.73 -5.60 7.14
C THR A 300 0.20 -6.71 6.68
N GLY A 301 1.03 -6.46 5.66
CA GLY A 301 1.88 -7.47 5.03
C GLY A 301 1.13 -8.28 3.97
N ASN A 302 1.91 -9.06 3.20
CA ASN A 302 1.44 -9.78 2.01
C ASN A 302 1.52 -11.32 2.18
N GLU A 303 1.36 -11.81 3.41
CA GLU A 303 1.69 -13.20 3.78
C GLU A 303 0.51 -14.18 3.74
N ALA A 304 -0.72 -13.67 3.53
CA ALA A 304 -1.93 -14.44 3.80
C ALA A 304 -2.13 -15.68 2.91
N ASN A 305 -1.52 -15.74 1.73
CA ASN A 305 -1.63 -16.86 0.80
C ASN A 305 -0.30 -17.63 0.62
N LEU A 306 0.70 -17.35 1.47
CA LEU A 306 2.05 -17.90 1.32
C LEU A 306 2.33 -19.11 2.23
N ALA A 307 1.34 -19.51 3.04
CA ALA A 307 1.46 -20.68 3.91
C ALA A 307 2.64 -20.61 4.91
N HIS A 308 2.98 -19.40 5.34
CA HIS A 308 4.04 -19.12 6.33
C HIS A 308 3.55 -19.07 7.79
N HIS A 309 2.27 -19.38 8.04
CA HIS A 309 1.69 -19.48 9.37
C HIS A 309 0.97 -20.81 9.58
N TYR A 310 1.10 -21.35 10.79
CA TYR A 310 0.40 -22.54 11.27
C TYR A 310 -0.28 -22.24 12.60
N LEU A 311 -1.56 -22.58 12.70
CA LEU A 311 -2.29 -22.55 13.97
C LEU A 311 -2.45 -23.99 14.48
N GLY A 312 -1.77 -24.28 15.58
CA GLY A 312 -1.87 -25.55 16.28
C GLY A 312 -3.07 -25.62 17.20
N ASN A 313 -3.70 -26.80 17.22
CA ASN A 313 -4.68 -27.20 18.22
C ASN A 313 -4.24 -28.58 18.73
N TYR A 314 -3.57 -28.60 19.88
CA TYR A 314 -2.97 -29.80 20.45
C TYR A 314 -4.05 -30.85 20.74
N PRO A 315 -3.95 -32.06 20.16
CA PRO A 315 -4.98 -33.07 20.29
C PRO A 315 -5.03 -33.65 21.71
N PRO A 316 -6.21 -33.65 22.39
CA PRO A 316 -6.33 -34.19 23.73
C PRO A 316 -5.97 -35.69 23.80
N GLY A 317 -5.13 -36.07 24.77
CA GLY A 317 -4.76 -37.47 25.02
C GLY A 317 -3.67 -38.03 24.09
N GLU A 318 -3.26 -37.27 23.07
CA GLU A 318 -2.16 -37.67 22.20
C GLU A 318 -0.79 -37.29 22.80
N PRO A 319 0.24 -38.13 22.61
CA PRO A 319 1.57 -37.88 23.16
C PRO A 319 2.30 -36.72 22.47
N PHE A 320 1.92 -36.40 21.22
CA PHE A 320 2.48 -35.31 20.44
C PHE A 320 1.59 -34.93 19.24
N GLN A 321 1.87 -33.79 18.62
CA GLN A 321 1.32 -33.35 17.34
C GLN A 321 2.45 -33.13 16.33
N ASP A 322 2.36 -33.76 15.16
CA ASP A 322 3.31 -33.56 14.08
C ASP A 322 2.87 -32.40 13.17
N VAL A 323 3.77 -31.44 12.98
CA VAL A 323 3.63 -30.29 12.08
C VAL A 323 4.68 -30.39 10.99
N GLU A 324 4.25 -30.43 9.73
CA GLU A 324 5.15 -30.65 8.60
C GLU A 324 5.41 -29.34 7.84
N ILE A 325 6.68 -29.11 7.52
CA ILE A 325 7.14 -28.03 6.66
C ILE A 325 7.85 -28.62 5.45
N THR A 326 7.55 -28.08 4.27
CA THR A 326 8.34 -28.32 3.07
C THR A 326 9.47 -27.30 3.04
N VAL A 327 10.69 -27.76 2.81
CA VAL A 327 11.87 -26.91 2.57
C VAL A 327 12.28 -27.04 1.11
N ALA A 328 12.42 -25.91 0.43
CA ALA A 328 12.83 -25.85 -0.97
C ALA A 328 14.31 -26.22 -1.17
N GLY A 329 14.66 -26.52 -2.43
CA GLY A 329 16.06 -26.68 -2.82
C GLY A 329 16.84 -25.38 -2.67
N ASN A 330 18.11 -25.47 -2.29
CA ASN A 330 19.01 -24.32 -2.08
C ASN A 330 18.46 -23.28 -1.08
N GLU A 331 17.74 -23.74 -0.06
CA GLU A 331 17.41 -22.90 1.08
C GLU A 331 18.68 -22.65 1.91
N ARG A 332 18.99 -21.37 2.16
CA ARG A 332 20.18 -20.99 2.93
C ARG A 332 19.96 -21.26 4.41
N GLY A 333 18.79 -20.88 4.90
CA GLY A 333 18.30 -21.27 6.19
C GLY A 333 16.85 -20.88 6.37
N LEU A 334 16.29 -21.33 7.47
CA LEU A 334 14.87 -21.17 7.81
C LEU A 334 14.74 -20.92 9.29
N ASN A 335 13.98 -19.91 9.68
CA ASN A 335 13.57 -19.72 11.08
C ASN A 335 12.10 -20.06 11.22
N VAL A 336 11.75 -20.74 12.31
CA VAL A 336 10.37 -20.98 12.73
C VAL A 336 10.23 -20.57 14.19
N GLN A 337 9.31 -19.65 14.48
CA GLN A 337 8.98 -19.23 15.84
C GLN A 337 7.66 -19.86 16.26
N ILE A 338 7.67 -20.59 17.36
CA ILE A 338 6.48 -21.17 17.98
C ILE A 338 6.12 -20.33 19.20
N TRP A 339 4.96 -19.72 19.16
CA TRP A 339 4.42 -18.89 20.25
C TRP A 339 3.27 -19.60 20.93
N VAL A 340 3.37 -19.70 22.25
CA VAL A 340 2.47 -20.49 23.09
C VAL A 340 1.83 -19.57 24.10
N GLN A 341 0.50 -19.55 24.13
CA GLN A 341 -0.23 -18.70 25.07
C GLN A 341 -0.20 -19.30 26.47
N THR A 342 0.12 -18.46 27.46
CA THR A 342 0.05 -18.82 28.88
C THR A 342 -1.38 -19.29 29.23
N PRO A 343 -1.57 -20.41 29.98
CA PRO A 343 -0.56 -21.15 30.77
C PRO A 343 0.01 -22.39 30.09
N ASP A 344 -0.22 -22.59 28.78
CA ASP A 344 0.26 -23.77 28.08
C ASP A 344 1.79 -23.77 27.99
N ILE A 345 2.39 -24.96 27.97
CA ILE A 345 3.82 -25.17 27.80
C ILE A 345 4.02 -26.33 26.85
N TYR A 346 4.81 -26.10 25.81
CA TYR A 346 5.18 -27.12 24.85
C TYR A 346 6.70 -27.31 24.77
N SER A 347 7.09 -28.48 24.30
CA SER A 347 8.43 -28.82 23.84
C SER A 347 8.40 -29.44 22.46
N VAL A 348 9.56 -29.50 21.80
CA VAL A 348 9.66 -30.02 20.44
C VAL A 348 10.75 -31.08 20.30
N GLY A 349 10.48 -32.01 19.39
CA GLY A 349 11.47 -32.83 18.70
C GLY A 349 11.36 -32.58 17.20
N ILE A 350 12.36 -33.01 16.43
CA ILE A 350 12.41 -32.73 14.98
C ILE A 350 12.82 -34.01 14.25
N ILE A 351 12.18 -34.28 13.11
CA ILE A 351 12.53 -35.36 12.19
C ILE A 351 12.91 -34.71 10.86
N SER A 352 14.12 -35.02 10.39
CA SER A 352 14.62 -34.51 9.12
C SER A 352 14.05 -35.29 7.92
N PRO A 353 14.19 -34.79 6.68
CA PRO A 353 13.74 -35.48 5.47
C PRO A 353 14.41 -36.84 5.27
N THR A 354 15.61 -37.04 5.82
CA THR A 354 16.34 -38.32 5.76
C THR A 354 15.92 -39.31 6.85
N GLY A 355 15.07 -38.88 7.80
CA GLY A 355 14.59 -39.68 8.92
C GLY A 355 15.44 -39.57 10.19
N GLU A 356 16.45 -38.69 10.24
CA GLU A 356 17.23 -38.44 11.44
C GLU A 356 16.36 -37.72 12.49
N VAL A 357 16.44 -38.15 13.75
CA VAL A 357 15.56 -37.68 14.83
C VAL A 357 16.34 -36.89 15.87
N ILE A 358 15.99 -35.61 16.03
CA ILE A 358 16.36 -34.80 17.19
C ILE A 358 15.32 -35.08 18.30
N PRO A 359 15.74 -35.61 19.46
CA PRO A 359 14.81 -35.98 20.52
C PRO A 359 14.15 -34.76 21.16
N ARG A 360 13.05 -35.00 21.89
CA ARG A 360 12.39 -33.97 22.70
C ARG A 360 13.37 -33.34 23.68
N ILE A 361 13.40 -32.01 23.71
CA ILE A 361 14.17 -31.24 24.68
C ILE A 361 13.20 -30.65 25.71
N ALA A 362 13.37 -30.99 26.98
CA ALA A 362 12.51 -30.46 28.03
C ALA A 362 12.70 -28.94 28.19
N PRO A 363 11.62 -28.14 28.27
CA PRO A 363 11.74 -26.69 28.31
C PRO A 363 12.21 -26.25 29.71
N ARG A 364 13.38 -25.63 29.80
CA ARG A 364 13.85 -24.89 31.00
C ARG A 364 13.77 -23.38 30.75
N LEU A 365 14.07 -22.56 31.77
CA LEU A 365 13.87 -21.10 31.72
C LEU A 365 14.47 -20.46 30.46
N ARG A 366 15.73 -20.78 30.16
CA ARG A 366 16.41 -20.56 28.87
C ARG A 366 17.26 -21.77 28.54
N VAL A 367 17.07 -22.34 27.36
CA VAL A 367 17.87 -23.46 26.83
C VAL A 367 18.20 -23.12 25.39
N ARG A 368 19.45 -23.33 24.99
CA ARG A 368 19.89 -23.26 23.60
C ARG A 368 20.71 -24.49 23.30
N GLU A 369 20.26 -25.29 22.35
CA GLU A 369 20.93 -26.51 21.91
C GLU A 369 21.16 -26.45 20.40
N GLU A 370 22.26 -27.03 19.96
CA GLU A 370 22.64 -27.15 18.55
C GLU A 370 22.81 -28.62 18.20
N PHE A 371 22.23 -29.03 17.07
CA PHE A 371 22.31 -30.38 16.55
C PHE A 371 22.89 -30.34 15.14
N GLN A 372 24.06 -30.95 14.98
CA GLN A 372 24.61 -31.28 13.67
C GLN A 372 24.06 -32.64 13.26
N LEU A 373 23.27 -32.68 12.17
CA LEU A 373 22.81 -33.95 11.63
C LEU A 373 23.96 -34.69 10.94
N LEU A 374 23.96 -36.02 11.02
CA LEU A 374 25.07 -36.88 10.60
C LEU A 374 24.96 -37.30 9.13
N LEU A 375 23.75 -37.59 8.66
CA LEU A 375 23.51 -38.06 7.29
C LEU A 375 23.23 -36.92 6.31
N GLU A 376 23.34 -35.68 6.78
CA GLU A 376 23.09 -34.47 6.00
C GLU A 376 23.89 -33.28 6.54
N ARG A 377 23.94 -32.20 5.76
CA ARG A 377 24.74 -31.01 6.12
C ARG A 377 24.03 -30.06 7.09
N SER A 378 22.78 -30.35 7.43
CA SER A 378 21.92 -29.42 8.16
C SER A 378 22.31 -29.31 9.63
N ARG A 379 22.27 -28.08 10.13
CA ARG A 379 22.38 -27.77 11.56
C ARG A 379 21.06 -27.22 12.05
N VAL A 380 20.60 -27.70 13.20
CA VAL A 380 19.35 -27.27 13.80
C VAL A 380 19.63 -26.69 15.17
N TYR A 381 19.20 -25.45 15.37
CA TYR A 381 19.26 -24.75 16.65
C TYR A 381 17.88 -24.69 17.25
N ILE A 382 17.76 -25.06 18.53
CA ILE A 382 16.52 -24.98 19.29
C ILE A 382 16.77 -24.09 20.51
N GLU A 383 16.03 -22.99 20.59
CA GLU A 383 16.06 -22.09 21.73
C GLU A 383 14.68 -22.01 22.39
N TYR A 384 14.66 -22.15 23.71
CA TYR A 384 13.47 -21.97 24.53
C TYR A 384 13.57 -20.70 25.35
N GLN A 385 12.52 -19.90 25.32
CA GLN A 385 12.25 -18.83 26.28
C GLN A 385 10.90 -19.13 26.92
N ARG A 386 10.92 -19.67 28.13
CA ARG A 386 9.68 -20.10 28.81
C ARG A 386 8.76 -18.93 29.17
N ILE A 387 9.36 -17.77 29.39
CA ILE A 387 8.69 -16.48 29.60
C ILE A 387 9.51 -15.49 28.78
N GLU A 388 9.00 -15.10 27.61
CA GLU A 388 9.57 -14.04 26.79
C GLU A 388 9.28 -12.67 27.46
N GLU A 389 10.25 -11.76 27.44
CA GLU A 389 10.27 -10.59 28.31
C GLU A 389 9.14 -9.59 28.02
N LYS A 390 8.60 -9.55 26.80
CA LYS A 390 7.59 -8.59 26.37
C LYS A 390 6.17 -9.13 26.42
N SER A 391 5.94 -10.27 25.78
CA SER A 391 4.65 -10.93 25.73
C SER A 391 4.30 -11.65 27.03
N GLY A 392 5.32 -12.09 27.79
CA GLY A 392 5.14 -12.97 28.96
C GLY A 392 4.83 -14.42 28.60
N ASP A 393 4.69 -14.73 27.31
CA ASP A 393 4.36 -16.04 26.79
C ASP A 393 5.60 -16.88 26.48
N GLN A 394 5.41 -18.18 26.21
CA GLN A 394 6.52 -19.03 25.81
C GLN A 394 6.82 -18.85 24.31
N LEU A 395 8.12 -18.70 24.01
CA LEU A 395 8.68 -18.73 22.65
C LEU A 395 9.61 -19.94 22.51
N ILE A 396 9.43 -20.71 21.43
CA ILE A 396 10.40 -21.70 20.95
C ILE A 396 10.90 -21.25 19.59
N LEU A 397 12.19 -20.94 19.48
CA LEU A 397 12.83 -20.53 18.25
C LEU A 397 13.58 -21.72 17.64
N LEU A 398 13.23 -22.06 16.41
CA LEU A 398 13.90 -23.06 15.59
C LEU A 398 14.66 -22.36 14.49
N ARG A 399 15.94 -22.70 14.31
CA ARG A 399 16.75 -22.21 13.20
C ARG A 399 17.36 -23.41 12.49
N PHE A 400 17.10 -23.53 11.20
CA PHE A 400 17.65 -24.58 10.35
C PHE A 400 18.67 -23.93 9.42
N ASP A 401 19.93 -24.27 9.59
CA ASP A 401 21.02 -23.77 8.77
C ASP A 401 21.43 -24.83 7.74
N LEU A 402 21.47 -24.41 6.47
CA LEU A 402 21.61 -25.29 5.31
C LEU A 402 20.64 -26.49 5.36
N PRO A 403 19.32 -26.27 5.54
CA PRO A 403 18.36 -27.36 5.65
C PRO A 403 18.32 -28.18 4.37
N THR A 404 18.29 -29.51 4.51
CA THR A 404 18.08 -30.41 3.38
C THR A 404 16.68 -30.19 2.80
N GLN A 405 16.61 -30.20 1.48
CA GLN A 405 15.36 -30.12 0.75
C GLN A 405 14.46 -31.32 1.09
N GLY A 406 13.18 -31.06 1.29
CA GLY A 406 12.19 -32.10 1.57
C GLY A 406 11.26 -31.72 2.71
N ILE A 407 10.59 -32.73 3.27
CA ILE A 407 9.63 -32.52 4.36
C ILE A 407 10.34 -32.71 5.69
N TRP A 408 10.36 -31.65 6.49
CA TRP A 408 10.76 -31.70 7.89
C TRP A 408 9.52 -31.83 8.75
N THR A 409 9.59 -32.64 9.81
CA THR A 409 8.50 -32.78 10.79
C THR A 409 8.93 -32.20 12.12
N ILE A 410 8.22 -31.17 12.58
CA ILE A 410 8.32 -30.62 13.93
C ILE A 410 7.29 -31.33 14.79
N ARG A 411 7.77 -32.14 15.74
CA ARG A 411 6.93 -32.89 16.68
C ARG A 411 6.74 -32.09 17.95
N VAL A 412 5.54 -31.59 18.19
CA VAL A 412 5.18 -30.79 19.36
C VAL A 412 4.66 -31.69 20.48
N TYR A 413 5.16 -31.52 21.69
CA TYR A 413 4.77 -32.26 22.89
C TYR A 413 4.13 -31.31 23.90
N GLY A 414 2.96 -31.66 24.42
CA GLY A 414 2.29 -30.91 25.48
C GLY A 414 2.87 -31.23 26.85
N ASP A 415 3.62 -30.30 27.44
CA ASP A 415 4.09 -30.39 28.83
C ASP A 415 2.99 -29.98 29.82
N VAL A 416 2.32 -28.86 29.51
CA VAL A 416 1.13 -28.35 30.21
C VAL A 416 0.16 -27.88 29.14
N VAL A 417 -1.03 -28.45 29.09
CA VAL A 417 -2.03 -28.12 28.07
C VAL A 417 -3.35 -27.79 28.74
N VAL A 418 -3.78 -26.53 28.58
CA VAL A 418 -5.06 -26.00 29.04
C VAL A 418 -5.87 -25.52 27.85
N SER A 419 -5.32 -24.65 27.01
CA SER A 419 -6.01 -24.14 25.80
C SER A 419 -5.85 -25.07 24.60
N GLY A 420 -4.68 -25.70 24.48
CA GLY A 420 -4.28 -26.47 23.30
C GLY A 420 -3.73 -25.61 22.15
N GLN A 421 -3.76 -24.28 22.22
CA GLN A 421 -3.43 -23.42 21.08
C GLN A 421 -1.98 -22.94 21.10
N TYR A 422 -1.36 -23.00 19.94
CA TYR A 422 -0.05 -22.39 19.68
C TYR A 422 0.01 -21.92 18.23
N ASN A 423 0.86 -20.94 17.96
CA ASN A 423 1.06 -20.41 16.61
C ASN A 423 2.50 -20.67 16.17
N MET A 424 2.71 -21.01 14.91
CA MET A 424 4.04 -21.06 14.31
C MET A 424 4.11 -20.11 13.13
N TRP A 425 5.14 -19.28 13.08
CA TRP A 425 5.45 -18.46 11.91
C TRP A 425 6.83 -18.80 11.38
N MET A 426 6.96 -18.81 10.06
CA MET A 426 8.26 -18.77 9.40
C MET A 426 8.55 -17.38 8.85
N ASP A 427 9.78 -17.18 8.39
CA ASP A 427 10.20 -15.94 7.75
C ASP A 427 9.34 -15.59 6.54
N ARG A 428 9.29 -14.29 6.25
CA ARG A 428 8.40 -13.73 5.24
C ARG A 428 8.87 -13.98 3.80
N GLU A 429 8.01 -13.67 2.85
CA GLU A 429 8.38 -13.68 1.42
C GLU A 429 9.65 -12.86 1.14
N GLY A 430 10.49 -13.39 0.26
CA GLY A 430 11.76 -12.78 -0.14
C GLY A 430 12.91 -13.00 0.84
N TRP A 431 12.65 -13.56 2.02
CA TRP A 431 13.68 -13.91 3.01
C TRP A 431 13.99 -15.41 3.00
N ILE A 432 13.02 -16.23 2.60
CA ILE A 432 13.12 -17.68 2.35
C ILE A 432 12.74 -18.01 0.90
N GLN A 433 13.00 -19.24 0.44
CA GLN A 433 12.60 -19.68 -0.90
C GLN A 433 11.07 -19.78 -1.02
N PRO A 434 10.47 -19.42 -2.18
CA PRO A 434 9.01 -19.43 -2.35
C PRO A 434 8.30 -20.78 -2.14
N ALA A 435 9.02 -21.90 -2.27
CA ALA A 435 8.45 -23.24 -2.06
C ALA A 435 8.62 -23.76 -0.62
N THR A 436 9.25 -22.98 0.26
CA THR A 436 9.40 -23.30 1.68
C THR A 436 8.15 -22.85 2.42
N GLN A 437 7.33 -23.79 2.91
CA GLN A 437 6.00 -23.49 3.46
C GLN A 437 5.49 -24.59 4.42
N PHE A 438 4.50 -24.26 5.25
CA PHE A 438 3.76 -25.28 6.01
C PHE A 438 2.89 -26.11 5.07
N LEU A 439 2.82 -27.42 5.27
CA LEU A 439 1.92 -28.29 4.48
C LEU A 439 0.44 -28.09 4.83
N ARG A 440 0.14 -27.67 6.07
CA ARG A 440 -1.21 -27.44 6.58
C ARG A 440 -1.33 -26.04 7.18
N PRO A 441 -1.24 -24.98 6.36
CA PRO A 441 -1.18 -23.61 6.86
C PRO A 441 -2.51 -23.14 7.44
N ASN A 442 -2.45 -22.08 8.23
CA ASN A 442 -3.60 -21.24 8.55
C ASN A 442 -3.46 -19.91 7.81
N PHE A 443 -4.57 -19.42 7.24
CA PHE A 443 -4.56 -18.19 6.43
C PHE A 443 -4.98 -16.94 7.22
N ASN A 444 -5.42 -17.11 8.47
CA ASN A 444 -5.70 -16.06 9.43
C ASN A 444 -4.51 -15.86 10.37
N THR A 445 -4.43 -14.73 11.06
CA THR A 445 -3.26 -14.39 11.92
C THR A 445 -1.95 -14.30 11.13
N THR A 446 -2.06 -13.78 9.91
CA THR A 446 -0.98 -13.59 8.93
C THR A 446 -0.57 -12.12 8.79
N LEU A 447 -1.07 -11.26 9.68
CA LEU A 447 -0.62 -9.88 9.83
C LEU A 447 0.88 -9.85 10.10
N THR A 448 1.63 -8.97 9.46
CA THR A 448 3.04 -8.77 9.81
C THR A 448 3.16 -7.78 10.98
N LEU A 449 4.23 -7.87 11.76
CA LEU A 449 4.63 -6.79 12.65
C LEU A 449 5.13 -5.61 11.79
N PRO A 450 4.80 -4.34 12.13
CA PRO A 450 4.17 -3.89 13.37
C PRO A 450 2.64 -3.71 13.29
N SER A 451 1.98 -4.32 12.30
CA SER A 451 0.54 -4.13 12.06
C SER A 451 -0.36 -4.74 13.15
N THR A 452 0.19 -5.57 14.03
CA THR A 452 -0.52 -6.05 15.22
C THR A 452 -0.52 -5.03 16.37
N SER A 453 0.21 -3.91 16.24
CA SER A 453 0.17 -2.81 17.22
C SER A 453 -1.26 -2.25 17.42
N ARG A 454 -1.55 -1.84 18.67
CA ARG A 454 -2.90 -1.48 19.10
C ARG A 454 -3.41 -0.16 18.50
N GLU A 455 -2.58 0.88 18.51
CA GLU A 455 -3.00 2.24 18.15
C GLU A 455 -2.79 2.61 16.66
N PRO A 456 -1.71 2.21 15.96
CA PRO A 456 -1.54 2.49 14.53
C PRO A 456 -2.67 1.95 13.66
N ILE A 457 -2.97 2.63 12.56
CA ILE A 457 -3.99 2.23 11.58
C ILE A 457 -3.39 1.12 10.71
N SER A 458 -3.87 -0.11 10.87
CA SER A 458 -3.42 -1.25 10.07
C SER A 458 -4.30 -1.41 8.85
N VAL A 459 -3.67 -1.40 7.68
CA VAL A 459 -4.36 -1.28 6.40
C VAL A 459 -4.10 -2.52 5.55
N GLY A 460 -5.19 -3.24 5.24
CA GLY A 460 -5.16 -4.32 4.25
C GLY A 460 -5.43 -3.79 2.83
N ALA A 461 -5.35 -4.68 1.85
CA ALA A 461 -5.51 -4.32 0.44
C ALA A 461 -6.73 -4.97 -0.20
N TYR A 462 -7.33 -4.25 -1.15
CA TYR A 462 -8.34 -4.80 -2.04
C TYR A 462 -8.09 -4.33 -3.48
N ASN A 463 -8.65 -5.06 -4.44
CA ASN A 463 -8.68 -4.64 -5.83
C ASN A 463 -9.88 -3.72 -6.05
N HIS A 464 -9.59 -2.46 -6.38
CA HIS A 464 -10.61 -1.44 -6.57
C HIS A 464 -11.40 -1.59 -7.88
N MET A 465 -10.88 -2.35 -8.85
CA MET A 465 -11.53 -2.55 -10.14
C MET A 465 -12.71 -3.52 -10.07
N ASP A 466 -12.56 -4.61 -9.32
CA ASP A 466 -13.56 -5.68 -9.20
C ASP A 466 -14.10 -5.84 -7.77
N ASN A 467 -13.64 -4.99 -6.85
CA ASN A 467 -14.07 -4.98 -5.46
C ASN A 467 -13.73 -6.26 -4.66
N SER A 468 -12.77 -7.06 -5.13
CA SER A 468 -12.30 -8.27 -4.46
C SER A 468 -11.19 -8.01 -3.43
N VAL A 469 -11.04 -8.89 -2.45
CA VAL A 469 -9.94 -8.83 -1.48
C VAL A 469 -8.62 -9.19 -2.17
N TYR A 470 -7.54 -8.49 -1.84
CA TYR A 470 -6.21 -8.92 -2.27
C TYR A 470 -5.84 -10.21 -1.54
N ILE A 471 -5.64 -11.30 -2.28
CA ILE A 471 -5.44 -12.64 -1.70
C ILE A 471 -4.26 -12.71 -0.73
N GLY A 472 -3.20 -11.92 -0.97
CA GLY A 472 -2.03 -11.86 -0.11
C GLY A 472 -2.19 -10.93 1.10
N SER A 473 -3.23 -10.11 1.18
CA SER A 473 -3.42 -9.16 2.28
C SER A 473 -3.47 -9.88 3.63
N GLY A 474 -2.50 -9.59 4.50
CA GLY A 474 -2.42 -10.13 5.86
C GLY A 474 -3.74 -10.00 6.61
N ARG A 475 -4.13 -11.07 7.30
CA ARG A 475 -5.46 -11.21 7.92
C ARG A 475 -5.35 -11.38 9.42
N GLY A 476 -6.29 -10.79 10.14
CA GLY A 476 -6.42 -11.03 11.57
C GLY A 476 -6.96 -12.41 11.93
N PRO A 477 -7.31 -12.65 13.21
CA PRO A 477 -7.06 -11.75 14.34
C PRO A 477 -5.56 -11.56 14.60
N THR A 478 -5.19 -10.68 15.53
CA THR A 478 -3.87 -10.76 16.18
C THR A 478 -3.80 -12.03 17.04
N ARG A 479 -2.61 -12.44 17.48
CA ARG A 479 -2.45 -13.63 18.34
C ARG A 479 -3.27 -13.53 19.63
N ASP A 480 -3.42 -12.32 20.18
CA ASP A 480 -4.26 -12.01 21.34
C ASP A 480 -5.75 -11.77 21.02
N GLY A 481 -6.19 -12.09 19.80
CA GLY A 481 -7.60 -12.10 19.40
C GLY A 481 -8.18 -10.76 18.97
N ARG A 482 -7.37 -9.70 18.84
CA ARG A 482 -7.87 -8.38 18.40
C ARG A 482 -8.20 -8.40 16.91
N LEU A 483 -9.30 -7.74 16.58
CA LEU A 483 -9.71 -7.51 15.21
C LEU A 483 -8.74 -6.57 14.48
N LYS A 484 -8.15 -7.10 13.41
CA LYS A 484 -7.31 -6.41 12.43
C LYS A 484 -7.57 -7.06 11.04
N PRO A 485 -7.36 -6.36 9.90
CA PRO A 485 -6.97 -4.94 9.80
C PRO A 485 -8.03 -3.98 10.37
N ASP A 486 -7.69 -2.70 10.50
CA ASP A 486 -8.68 -1.68 10.88
C ASP A 486 -9.62 -1.39 9.68
N LEU A 487 -9.07 -1.32 8.47
CA LEU A 487 -9.81 -1.17 7.21
C LEU A 487 -8.92 -1.62 6.03
N VAL A 488 -9.48 -1.66 4.83
CA VAL A 488 -8.71 -1.91 3.59
C VAL A 488 -8.74 -0.71 2.64
N ALA A 489 -7.72 -0.55 1.82
CA ALA A 489 -7.66 0.48 0.78
C ALA A 489 -7.19 -0.12 -0.56
N PRO A 490 -7.31 0.60 -1.69
CA PRO A 490 -6.83 0.09 -2.98
C PRO A 490 -5.35 -0.28 -2.88
N GLY A 491 -4.99 -1.48 -3.35
CA GLY A 491 -3.61 -1.97 -3.27
C GLY A 491 -3.24 -2.98 -4.33
N VAL A 492 -4.06 -3.13 -5.37
CA VAL A 492 -3.79 -4.04 -6.50
C VAL A 492 -3.72 -3.22 -7.78
N ASN A 493 -2.63 -3.37 -8.51
CA ASN A 493 -2.33 -2.70 -9.78
C ASN A 493 -2.59 -1.19 -9.74
N VAL A 494 -2.21 -0.55 -8.63
CA VAL A 494 -2.31 0.91 -8.49
C VAL A 494 -1.24 1.54 -9.36
N LEU A 495 -1.56 2.60 -10.08
CA LEU A 495 -0.61 3.38 -10.87
C LEU A 495 0.09 4.41 -9.98
N GLY A 496 1.41 4.55 -10.10
CA GLY A 496 2.21 5.49 -9.33
C GLY A 496 3.60 5.72 -9.92
N PRO A 497 4.35 6.70 -9.39
CA PRO A 497 5.68 7.02 -9.87
C PRO A 497 6.69 5.93 -9.48
N LEU A 498 7.66 5.73 -10.34
CA LEU A 498 8.81 4.85 -10.16
C LEU A 498 10.09 5.64 -10.48
N PRO A 499 11.26 5.18 -10.00
CA PRO A 499 12.52 5.84 -10.31
C PRO A 499 12.76 6.06 -11.81
N ASN A 500 13.60 7.04 -12.13
CA ASN A 500 13.96 7.44 -13.50
C ASN A 500 12.81 8.08 -14.29
N ASN A 501 11.98 8.89 -13.62
CA ASN A 501 10.87 9.62 -14.25
C ASN A 501 9.87 8.70 -14.97
N THR A 502 9.61 7.52 -14.42
CA THR A 502 8.68 6.55 -15.01
C THR A 502 7.44 6.38 -14.15
N TYR A 503 6.35 5.92 -14.76
CA TYR A 503 5.15 5.48 -14.05
C TYR A 503 4.95 3.99 -14.28
N GLY A 504 4.46 3.29 -13.26
CA GLY A 504 4.16 1.87 -13.35
C GLY A 504 3.12 1.46 -12.32
N THR A 505 2.83 0.16 -12.25
CA THR A 505 1.85 -0.37 -11.31
C THR A 505 2.48 -1.18 -10.21
N MET A 506 2.00 -1.01 -8.98
CA MET A 506 2.42 -1.81 -7.82
C MET A 506 1.22 -2.45 -7.11
N THR A 507 1.46 -3.64 -6.56
CA THR A 507 0.48 -4.39 -5.74
C THR A 507 1.07 -4.68 -4.38
N GLY A 508 0.32 -4.40 -3.31
CA GLY A 508 0.69 -4.69 -1.94
C GLY A 508 -0.09 -3.86 -0.92
N THR A 509 -0.08 -4.34 0.33
CA THR A 509 -0.69 -3.62 1.46
C THR A 509 0.06 -2.33 1.82
N SER A 510 1.33 -2.21 1.44
CA SER A 510 2.12 -0.97 1.53
C SER A 510 1.52 0.17 0.70
N VAL A 511 1.04 -0.13 -0.51
CA VAL A 511 0.33 0.81 -1.38
C VAL A 511 -1.01 1.24 -0.77
N SER A 512 -1.73 0.32 -0.14
CA SER A 512 -2.96 0.63 0.58
C SER A 512 -2.71 1.54 1.79
N ALA A 513 -1.63 1.29 2.54
CA ALA A 513 -1.20 2.16 3.63
C ALA A 513 -0.90 3.59 3.14
N ALA A 514 -0.28 3.76 1.96
CA ALA A 514 -0.03 5.09 1.36
C ALA A 514 -1.33 5.86 1.06
N HIS A 515 -2.38 5.20 0.53
CA HIS A 515 -3.69 5.86 0.34
C HIS A 515 -4.28 6.35 1.67
N VAL A 516 -4.22 5.51 2.71
CA VAL A 516 -4.71 5.87 4.05
C VAL A 516 -3.85 6.95 4.71
N ALA A 517 -2.55 6.99 4.41
CA ALA A 517 -1.67 8.07 4.85
C ALA A 517 -2.09 9.41 4.23
N GLY A 518 -2.35 9.46 2.92
CA GLY A 518 -2.88 10.67 2.28
C GLY A 518 -4.26 11.07 2.81
N ALA A 519 -5.18 10.12 2.99
CA ALA A 519 -6.48 10.39 3.61
C ALA A 519 -6.34 10.93 5.06
N SER A 520 -5.36 10.41 5.81
CA SER A 520 -5.04 10.93 7.15
C SER A 520 -4.49 12.35 7.10
N ALA A 521 -3.71 12.69 6.07
CA ALA A 521 -3.21 14.05 5.87
C ALA A 521 -4.36 15.02 5.62
N LEU A 522 -5.36 14.65 4.81
CA LEU A 522 -6.55 15.48 4.59
C LEU A 522 -7.36 15.69 5.89
N LEU A 523 -7.47 14.66 6.74
CA LEU A 523 -8.12 14.78 8.05
C LEU A 523 -7.33 15.68 9.01
N LEU A 524 -5.99 15.64 8.98
CA LEU A 524 -5.14 16.52 9.78
C LEU A 524 -5.19 17.97 9.28
N GLU A 525 -5.24 18.20 7.97
CA GLU A 525 -5.48 19.53 7.41
C GLU A 525 -6.80 20.09 7.95
N TRP A 526 -7.90 19.34 7.76
CA TRP A 526 -9.21 19.75 8.23
C TRP A 526 -9.26 19.98 9.75
N GLY A 527 -8.74 19.04 10.54
CA GLY A 527 -8.93 19.10 11.99
C GLY A 527 -7.91 19.97 12.73
N ILE A 528 -6.64 19.87 12.37
CA ILE A 528 -5.54 20.59 13.05
C ILE A 528 -5.27 21.92 12.37
N VAL A 529 -4.98 21.92 11.06
CA VAL A 529 -4.56 23.13 10.34
C VAL A 529 -5.70 24.14 10.25
N GLN A 530 -6.90 23.68 9.90
CA GLN A 530 -8.10 24.53 9.84
C GLN A 530 -8.84 24.65 11.19
N GLY A 531 -8.38 23.95 12.23
CA GLY A 531 -8.88 24.10 13.60
C GLY A 531 -10.23 23.45 13.91
N ASN A 532 -10.80 22.63 13.02
CA ASN A 532 -12.12 22.00 13.23
C ASN A 532 -12.11 20.90 14.32
N ALA A 533 -10.98 20.25 14.53
CA ALA A 533 -10.81 19.19 15.53
C ALA A 533 -9.38 19.22 16.11
N PRO A 534 -9.06 20.18 17.00
CA PRO A 534 -7.69 20.46 17.43
C PRO A 534 -7.01 19.30 18.15
N LEU A 535 -7.75 18.32 18.65
CA LEU A 535 -7.23 17.17 19.40
C LEU A 535 -7.01 15.91 18.54
N LEU A 536 -7.13 16.00 17.20
CA LEU A 536 -6.90 14.85 16.31
C LEU A 536 -5.55 14.18 16.57
N ASN A 537 -5.59 12.86 16.61
CA ASN A 537 -4.45 11.95 16.62
C ASN A 537 -4.84 10.66 15.89
N THR A 538 -3.91 9.71 15.76
CA THR A 538 -4.12 8.44 15.05
C THR A 538 -5.39 7.75 15.52
N ARG A 539 -5.64 7.71 16.84
CA ARG A 539 -6.80 7.02 17.40
C ARG A 539 -8.11 7.64 16.93
N LEU A 540 -8.21 8.98 16.92
CA LEU A 540 -9.42 9.67 16.44
C LEU A 540 -9.58 9.50 14.92
N ILE A 541 -8.50 9.71 14.16
CA ILE A 541 -8.48 9.53 12.69
C ILE A 541 -8.92 8.11 12.33
N LYS A 542 -8.33 7.10 12.97
CA LYS A 542 -8.71 5.69 12.82
C LYS A 542 -10.21 5.49 12.99
N LYS A 543 -10.80 6.02 14.08
CA LYS A 543 -12.23 5.85 14.35
C LYS A 543 -13.12 6.58 13.35
N MET A 544 -12.68 7.72 12.82
CA MET A 544 -13.39 8.45 11.76
C MET A 544 -13.41 7.62 10.47
N LEU A 545 -12.24 7.14 10.03
CA LEU A 545 -12.10 6.31 8.83
C LEU A 545 -12.87 4.98 8.96
N MET A 546 -12.77 4.31 10.11
CA MET A 546 -13.52 3.06 10.36
C MET A 546 -15.03 3.27 10.31
N ARG A 547 -15.55 4.40 10.82
CA ARG A 547 -16.98 4.70 10.76
C ARG A 547 -17.42 4.89 9.31
N GLY A 548 -16.65 5.69 8.55
CA GLY A 548 -16.91 6.00 7.14
C GLY A 548 -16.65 4.88 6.15
N ALA A 549 -15.96 3.82 6.56
CA ALA A 549 -15.61 2.72 5.69
C ALA A 549 -16.85 2.11 5.00
N THR A 550 -16.75 1.90 3.68
CA THR A 550 -17.81 1.27 2.88
C THR A 550 -17.94 -0.20 3.25
N ARG A 551 -19.18 -0.62 3.54
CA ARG A 551 -19.54 -2.01 3.85
C ARG A 551 -20.48 -2.52 2.78
N ARG A 552 -20.24 -3.73 2.29
CA ARG A 552 -20.94 -4.29 1.14
C ARG A 552 -21.66 -5.58 1.54
N PRO A 553 -22.99 -5.64 1.50
CA PRO A 553 -23.71 -6.91 1.61
C PRO A 553 -23.28 -7.87 0.49
N PRO A 554 -23.21 -9.18 0.73
CA PRO A 554 -23.58 -9.88 1.96
C PRO A 554 -22.43 -10.02 2.99
N VAL A 555 -21.29 -9.36 2.79
CA VAL A 555 -20.14 -9.47 3.70
C VAL A 555 -20.51 -8.93 5.08
N VAL A 556 -20.26 -9.72 6.12
CA VAL A 556 -20.50 -9.33 7.52
C VAL A 556 -19.30 -8.55 8.03
N TYR A 557 -19.55 -7.40 8.66
CA TYR A 557 -18.51 -6.54 9.23
C TYR A 557 -18.72 -6.35 10.73
N PRO A 558 -17.63 -6.17 11.49
CA PRO A 558 -16.25 -6.30 11.03
C PRO A 558 -15.82 -7.76 10.84
N ASN A 559 -14.78 -7.98 10.04
CA ASN A 559 -14.16 -9.30 9.86
C ASN A 559 -12.63 -9.19 9.70
N PHE A 560 -11.94 -10.33 9.70
CA PHE A 560 -10.47 -10.38 9.68
C PHE A 560 -9.81 -10.12 8.32
N GLU A 561 -10.59 -9.98 7.25
CA GLU A 561 -10.11 -9.72 5.89
C GLU A 561 -10.25 -8.24 5.53
N TRP A 562 -11.44 -7.68 5.77
CA TRP A 562 -11.81 -6.31 5.40
C TRP A 562 -11.74 -5.32 6.57
N GLY A 563 -11.52 -5.80 7.80
CA GLY A 563 -11.64 -4.97 8.99
C GLY A 563 -13.06 -4.40 9.09
N TYR A 564 -13.16 -3.06 9.13
CA TYR A 564 -14.43 -2.35 9.20
C TYR A 564 -15.03 -1.96 7.85
N GLY A 565 -14.36 -2.25 6.74
CA GLY A 565 -14.78 -1.90 5.37
C GLY A 565 -13.63 -1.34 4.52
N SER A 566 -13.94 -0.95 3.28
CA SER A 566 -12.98 -0.25 2.43
C SER A 566 -12.96 1.25 2.71
N LEU A 567 -11.79 1.90 2.63
CA LEU A 567 -11.61 3.33 2.80
C LEU A 567 -12.62 4.12 1.96
N ASN A 568 -13.34 5.04 2.61
CA ASN A 568 -14.21 6.00 1.97
C ASN A 568 -14.18 7.30 2.78
N LEU A 569 -13.32 8.23 2.35
CA LEU A 569 -13.06 9.44 3.10
C LEU A 569 -14.28 10.36 3.14
N ILE A 570 -15.00 10.52 2.01
CA ILE A 570 -16.19 11.37 1.96
C ILE A 570 -17.27 10.88 2.92
N ASN A 571 -17.49 9.57 2.99
CA ASN A 571 -18.45 9.02 3.95
C ASN A 571 -17.97 9.20 5.40
N SER A 572 -16.65 9.21 5.64
CA SER A 572 -16.10 9.56 6.96
C SER A 572 -16.49 10.98 7.38
N PHE A 573 -16.49 11.94 6.45
CA PHE A 573 -16.99 13.30 6.70
C PHE A 573 -18.52 13.36 6.83
N ASN A 574 -19.28 12.63 6.02
CA ASN A 574 -20.74 12.60 6.09
C ASN A 574 -21.24 12.08 7.45
N ILE A 575 -20.58 11.05 7.99
CA ILE A 575 -20.92 10.55 9.33
C ILE A 575 -20.66 11.60 10.42
N LEU A 576 -19.62 12.43 10.28
CA LEU A 576 -19.37 13.53 11.22
C LEU A 576 -20.43 14.63 11.12
N ARG A 577 -21.02 14.84 9.93
CA ARG A 577 -22.13 15.78 9.72
C ARG A 577 -23.44 15.30 10.34
N GLY A 578 -23.54 14.02 10.74
CA GLY A 578 -24.76 13.44 11.31
C GLY A 578 -25.81 13.05 10.27
N THR A 579 -25.47 13.06 8.98
CA THR A 579 -26.32 12.50 7.93
C THR A 579 -26.22 10.97 7.98
N ILE A 580 -27.29 10.34 8.47
CA ILE A 580 -27.52 8.89 8.39
C ILE A 580 -28.59 8.74 7.31
N ASP A 581 -28.21 8.27 6.13
CA ASP A 581 -29.16 7.80 5.12
C ASP A 581 -29.70 6.41 5.49
#